data_AF-A0AAF0AY80-F1
#
_entry.id   AF-A0AAF0AY80-F1
#
_cell.length_a   1.000
_cell.length_b   1.000
_cell.length_c   1.000
_cell.angle_alpha   90.00
_cell.angle_beta   90.00
_cell.angle_gamma   90.00
#
_symmetry.space_group_name_H-M   'P 1'
#
loop_
_entity.id
_entity.type
_entity.pdbx_description
1 polymer ?
#
loop_
_entity_poly.entity_id
_entity_poly.type
_entity_poly.pdbx_seq_one_letter_code
_entity_poly.pdbx_strand_id
1 'polypeptide(L)'
;MAVSKMCGEFTTLWKLFPDGLKDSGEYHFTNSLFKNYCPDGNCNNDIDKINAGCLRLFNDLFGKSGFSIDSNALKNDAVCIMIWLGYILSLKSHPGINTLNDFYSSHIQNNTKYTEHKIDDQKYNNYKNIIDEIKEYMDINISHMAKFYELLKLLCSMNTAYTNKNSNQASEQAKKFADEYTELFNDNDNIDGSSYSKVLDVLSKYYNNFENGRTIKYITINLTSLPTQKTPQKGNPEGPEVTKITEPSSETDKLDTETIIQGYDTTLSDSSLVNKLVIVLPILAAIPICLGIAYKYSLFGFRKRSKKQHLREKLKK
;
A
#
# COMPACT_ATOMS: atom_id res chain seq x y z
N MET A 1 -2.80 16.32 -4.20
CA MET A 1 -2.87 14.88 -3.86
C MET A 1 -4.32 14.44 -3.91
N ALA A 2 -4.70 13.57 -4.85
CA ALA A 2 -6.07 13.10 -4.97
C ALA A 2 -6.14 11.60 -4.72
N VAL A 3 -6.61 11.19 -3.53
CA VAL A 3 -6.79 9.78 -3.15
C VAL A 3 -7.56 9.01 -4.22
N SER A 4 -8.59 9.63 -4.80
CA SER A 4 -9.45 9.00 -5.82
C SER A 4 -8.68 8.56 -7.06
N LYS A 5 -7.74 9.39 -7.54
CA LYS A 5 -6.91 9.10 -8.71
C LYS A 5 -5.92 7.98 -8.39
N MET A 6 -5.16 8.15 -7.31
CA MET A 6 -4.16 7.17 -6.86
C MET A 6 -4.81 5.78 -6.70
N CYS A 7 -5.89 5.70 -5.92
CA CYS A 7 -6.60 4.44 -5.70
C CYS A 7 -7.27 3.88 -6.97
N GLY A 8 -7.66 4.72 -7.92
CA GLY A 8 -8.19 4.29 -9.21
C GLY A 8 -7.16 3.52 -10.04
N GLU A 9 -5.93 4.04 -10.12
CA GLU A 9 -4.84 3.37 -10.83
C GLU A 9 -4.40 2.09 -10.10
N PHE A 10 -4.32 2.08 -8.76
CA PHE A 10 -4.09 0.84 -8.00
C PHE A 10 -5.19 -0.20 -8.19
N THR A 11 -6.46 0.21 -8.20
CA THR A 11 -7.58 -0.71 -8.47
C THR A 11 -7.47 -1.34 -9.85
N THR A 12 -6.98 -0.59 -10.83
CA THR A 12 -6.71 -1.10 -12.18
C THR A 12 -5.54 -2.07 -12.14
N LEU A 13 -4.45 -1.72 -11.47
CA LEU A 13 -3.30 -2.60 -11.33
C LEU A 13 -3.66 -3.93 -10.67
N TRP A 14 -4.37 -3.93 -9.53
CA TRP A 14 -4.72 -5.17 -8.81
C TRP A 14 -5.54 -6.16 -9.64
N LYS A 15 -6.31 -5.68 -10.63
CA LYS A 15 -7.03 -6.56 -11.56
C LYS A 15 -6.11 -7.22 -12.59
N LEU A 16 -4.99 -6.58 -12.92
CA LEU A 16 -4.08 -6.99 -14.00
C LEU A 16 -2.83 -7.69 -13.44
N PHE A 17 -2.40 -7.29 -12.25
CA PHE A 17 -1.37 -7.88 -11.42
C PHE A 17 -1.92 -7.98 -9.99
N PRO A 18 -2.66 -9.06 -9.68
CA PRO A 18 -3.10 -9.34 -8.32
C PRO A 18 -1.93 -9.39 -7.33
N ASP A 19 -2.18 -8.83 -6.15
CA ASP A 19 -1.21 -8.57 -5.09
C ASP A 19 -0.98 -9.77 -4.15
N GLY A 20 -1.15 -10.98 -4.68
CA GLY A 20 -0.91 -12.24 -4.00
C GLY A 20 -0.14 -13.22 -4.89
N LEU A 21 0.23 -14.37 -4.32
CA LEU A 21 0.82 -15.48 -5.06
C LEU A 21 -0.25 -16.53 -5.37
N LYS A 22 -0.04 -17.27 -6.47
CA LYS A 22 -0.77 -18.51 -6.75
C LYS A 22 -0.37 -19.57 -5.72
N ASP A 23 -1.15 -20.64 -5.65
CA ASP A 23 -0.81 -21.84 -4.86
C ASP A 23 0.55 -22.43 -5.25
N SER A 24 1.01 -22.20 -6.48
CA SER A 24 2.35 -22.60 -6.96
C SER A 24 3.50 -21.73 -6.43
N GLY A 25 3.22 -20.65 -5.69
CA GLY A 25 4.23 -19.66 -5.25
C GLY A 25 4.64 -18.65 -6.33
N GLU A 26 3.98 -18.67 -7.49
CA GLU A 26 4.23 -17.71 -8.58
C GLU A 26 3.33 -16.47 -8.48
N TYR A 27 3.81 -15.33 -8.99
CA TYR A 27 2.96 -14.16 -9.17
C TYR A 27 1.86 -14.39 -10.20
N HIS A 28 0.69 -13.80 -9.96
CA HIS A 28 -0.36 -13.69 -10.97
C HIS A 28 0.04 -12.65 -12.02
N PHE A 29 0.67 -13.09 -13.11
CA PHE A 29 1.19 -12.20 -14.15
C PHE A 29 0.82 -12.66 -15.55
N THR A 30 0.43 -11.72 -16.40
CA THR A 30 0.10 -11.97 -17.81
C THR A 30 1.00 -11.12 -18.70
N ASN A 31 2.00 -11.74 -19.35
CA ASN A 31 3.02 -11.03 -20.14
C ASN A 31 2.44 -10.09 -21.20
N SER A 32 1.36 -10.47 -21.88
CA SER A 32 0.75 -9.64 -22.93
C SER A 32 0.25 -8.28 -22.44
N LEU A 33 -0.20 -8.19 -21.18
CA LEU A 33 -0.72 -6.95 -20.58
C LEU A 33 0.40 -6.01 -20.11
N PHE A 34 1.63 -6.51 -19.99
CA PHE A 34 2.79 -5.77 -19.48
C PHE A 34 3.94 -5.69 -20.49
N LYS A 35 3.73 -6.14 -21.73
CA LYS A 35 4.75 -6.22 -22.79
C LYS A 35 5.58 -4.93 -22.94
N ASN A 36 4.94 -3.77 -22.90
CA ASN A 36 5.63 -2.48 -23.08
C ASN A 36 6.55 -2.13 -21.89
N TYR A 37 6.29 -2.69 -20.72
CA TYR A 37 7.03 -2.44 -19.49
C TYR A 37 8.09 -3.51 -19.20
N CYS A 38 8.01 -4.67 -19.86
CA CYS A 38 9.01 -5.73 -19.75
C CYS A 38 10.31 -5.41 -20.52
N PRO A 39 11.48 -5.88 -20.04
CA PRO A 39 12.70 -5.95 -20.83
C PRO A 39 12.47 -6.76 -22.12
N ASP A 40 12.92 -6.27 -23.27
CA ASP A 40 12.77 -6.92 -24.59
C ASP A 40 11.35 -7.41 -24.94
N GLY A 41 10.33 -6.84 -24.31
CA GLY A 41 8.94 -7.25 -24.49
C GLY A 41 8.53 -8.54 -23.76
N ASN A 42 9.40 -9.12 -22.92
CA ASN A 42 9.07 -10.32 -22.15
C ASN A 42 9.61 -10.27 -20.72
N CYS A 43 8.74 -10.48 -19.74
CA CYS A 43 9.13 -10.53 -18.33
C CYS A 43 9.44 -11.99 -17.96
N ASN A 44 10.69 -12.40 -18.12
CA ASN A 44 11.09 -13.81 -18.03
C ASN A 44 11.18 -14.29 -16.58
N ASN A 45 11.72 -13.43 -15.70
CA ASN A 45 11.89 -13.75 -14.29
C ASN A 45 10.94 -12.90 -13.44
N ASP A 46 10.92 -13.16 -12.14
CA ASP A 46 10.02 -12.47 -11.23
C ASP A 46 10.37 -11.00 -11.01
N ILE A 47 11.65 -10.65 -11.00
CA ILE A 47 12.08 -9.26 -10.93
C ILE A 47 11.59 -8.47 -12.14
N ASP A 48 11.65 -9.03 -13.34
CA ASP A 48 11.14 -8.38 -14.55
C ASP A 48 9.63 -8.09 -14.42
N LYS A 49 8.87 -9.06 -13.90
CA LYS A 49 7.41 -8.91 -13.68
C LYS A 49 7.13 -7.79 -12.70
N ILE A 50 7.80 -7.81 -11.54
CA ILE A 50 7.64 -6.81 -10.48
C ILE A 50 8.02 -5.42 -11.00
N ASN A 51 9.16 -5.30 -11.68
CA ASN A 51 9.62 -4.03 -12.25
C ASN A 51 8.66 -3.52 -13.34
N ALA A 52 8.10 -4.40 -14.16
CA ALA A 52 7.10 -4.03 -15.16
C ALA A 52 5.79 -3.54 -14.51
N GLY A 53 5.37 -4.14 -13.40
CA GLY A 53 4.24 -3.65 -12.60
C GLY A 53 4.51 -2.27 -12.00
N CYS A 54 5.71 -2.06 -11.45
CA CYS A 54 6.16 -0.78 -10.90
C CYS A 54 6.18 0.31 -11.98
N LEU A 55 6.85 0.05 -13.10
CA LEU A 55 6.94 0.99 -14.22
C LEU A 55 5.55 1.33 -14.80
N ARG A 56 4.65 0.35 -14.86
CA ARG A 56 3.27 0.59 -15.27
C ARG A 56 2.56 1.55 -14.32
N LEU A 57 2.70 1.38 -13.01
CA LEU A 57 2.11 2.32 -12.04
C LEU A 57 2.62 3.75 -12.27
N PHE A 58 3.93 3.93 -12.50
CA PHE A 58 4.48 5.23 -12.85
C PHE A 58 3.85 5.78 -14.14
N ASN A 59 3.69 4.95 -15.17
CA ASN A 59 3.04 5.37 -16.40
C ASN A 59 1.57 5.75 -16.21
N ASP A 60 0.81 4.92 -15.50
CA ASP A 60 -0.62 5.14 -15.28
C ASP A 60 -0.86 6.39 -14.41
N LEU A 61 0.00 6.62 -13.41
CA LEU A 61 -0.07 7.76 -12.49
C LEU A 61 0.59 9.04 -12.98
N PHE A 62 1.51 9.02 -13.93
CA PHE A 62 2.26 10.23 -14.34
C PHE A 62 2.43 10.40 -15.87
N GLY A 63 2.13 9.39 -16.67
CA GLY A 63 2.35 9.41 -18.13
C GLY A 63 1.20 9.97 -18.99
N LYS A 64 0.01 10.20 -18.42
CA LYS A 64 -1.14 10.77 -19.15
C LYS A 64 -1.05 12.30 -19.16
N SER A 65 -1.27 13.01 -20.28
CA SER A 65 -1.18 14.48 -20.30
C SER A 65 -2.22 15.18 -19.40
N GLY A 66 -1.89 16.36 -18.87
CA GLY A 66 -2.77 17.15 -17.99
C GLY A 66 -2.36 17.19 -16.51
N PHE A 67 -1.12 16.83 -16.18
CA PHE A 67 -0.56 17.01 -14.84
C PHE A 67 -0.08 18.44 -14.64
N SER A 68 -0.91 19.28 -14.06
CA SER A 68 -0.41 20.40 -13.26
C SER A 68 -0.58 19.98 -11.80
N ILE A 69 0.43 19.29 -11.26
CA ILE A 69 0.39 18.80 -9.88
C ILE A 69 1.57 19.40 -9.11
N ASP A 70 1.26 19.90 -7.92
CA ASP A 70 2.23 20.21 -6.87
C ASP A 70 3.29 19.09 -6.76
N SER A 71 4.58 19.45 -6.91
CA SER A 71 5.68 18.50 -6.88
C SER A 71 5.69 17.61 -5.63
N ASN A 72 5.13 18.08 -4.50
CA ASN A 72 5.01 17.27 -3.28
C ASN A 72 3.97 16.16 -3.44
N ALA A 73 2.85 16.40 -4.13
CA ALA A 73 1.87 15.37 -4.41
C ALA A 73 2.43 14.27 -5.32
N LEU A 74 3.28 14.61 -6.30
CA LEU A 74 3.98 13.61 -7.12
C LEU A 74 4.92 12.73 -6.29
N LYS A 75 5.70 13.32 -5.37
CA LYS A 75 6.54 12.56 -4.43
C LYS A 75 5.70 11.59 -3.59
N ASN A 76 4.60 12.07 -3.02
CA ASN A 76 3.73 11.25 -2.19
C ASN A 76 3.06 10.11 -2.99
N ASP A 77 2.61 10.36 -4.21
CA ASP A 77 2.06 9.32 -5.09
C ASP A 77 3.14 8.27 -5.42
N ALA A 78 4.38 8.71 -5.67
CA ALA A 78 5.51 7.81 -5.90
C ALA A 78 5.88 6.97 -4.66
N VAL A 79 5.77 7.54 -3.46
CA VAL A 79 5.93 6.78 -2.20
C VAL A 79 4.86 5.69 -2.10
N CYS A 80 3.60 5.94 -2.48
CA CYS A 80 2.57 4.89 -2.53
C CYS A 80 2.92 3.76 -3.51
N ILE A 81 3.52 4.08 -4.67
CA ILE A 81 4.04 3.06 -5.61
C ILE A 81 5.14 2.23 -4.94
N MET A 82 6.03 2.87 -4.19
CA MET A 82 7.10 2.19 -3.46
C MET A 82 6.58 1.29 -2.34
N ILE A 83 5.51 1.69 -1.63
CA ILE A 83 4.84 0.83 -0.65
C ILE A 83 4.33 -0.45 -1.31
N TRP A 84 3.65 -0.33 -2.47
CA TRP A 84 3.20 -1.50 -3.23
C TRP A 84 4.37 -2.37 -3.70
N LEU A 85 5.41 -1.75 -4.26
CA LEU A 85 6.61 -2.47 -4.72
C LEU A 85 7.25 -3.27 -3.58
N GLY A 86 7.43 -2.64 -2.43
CA GLY A 86 8.04 -3.26 -1.25
C GLY A 86 7.22 -4.44 -0.74
N TYR A 87 5.88 -4.30 -0.70
CA TYR A 87 5.01 -5.39 -0.33
C TYR A 87 5.09 -6.56 -1.33
N ILE A 88 5.04 -6.29 -2.64
CA ILE A 88 5.14 -7.35 -3.66
C ILE A 88 6.48 -8.08 -3.58
N LEU A 89 7.56 -7.35 -3.33
CA LEU A 89 8.88 -7.95 -3.06
C LEU A 89 8.87 -8.81 -1.81
N SER A 90 8.17 -8.40 -0.75
CA SER A 90 8.09 -9.16 0.51
C SER A 90 7.35 -10.50 0.41
N LEU A 91 6.55 -10.72 -0.64
CA LEU A 91 5.79 -11.96 -0.83
C LEU A 91 6.68 -13.21 -1.00
N LYS A 92 7.93 -13.04 -1.45
CA LYS A 92 8.93 -14.11 -1.48
C LYS A 92 10.35 -13.56 -1.47
N SER A 93 11.31 -14.40 -1.09
CA SER A 93 12.72 -13.98 -1.06
C SER A 93 13.29 -13.75 -2.46
N HIS A 94 14.01 -12.64 -2.61
CA HIS A 94 14.79 -12.28 -3.79
C HIS A 94 16.24 -11.98 -3.34
N PRO A 95 17.21 -12.85 -3.63
CA PRO A 95 18.58 -12.68 -3.12
C PRO A 95 19.17 -11.31 -3.47
N GLY A 96 19.71 -10.61 -2.47
CA GLY A 96 20.30 -9.28 -2.63
C GLY A 96 19.31 -8.12 -2.54
N ILE A 97 18.02 -8.37 -2.27
CA ILE A 97 16.99 -7.34 -2.12
C ILE A 97 16.37 -7.44 -0.73
N ASN A 98 16.85 -6.63 0.20
CA ASN A 98 16.33 -6.54 1.57
C ASN A 98 15.56 -5.23 1.79
N THR A 99 15.89 -4.19 1.04
CA THR A 99 15.27 -2.87 1.11
C THR A 99 14.74 -2.44 -0.26
N LEU A 100 13.88 -1.41 -0.28
CA LEU A 100 13.50 -0.75 -1.54
C LEU A 100 14.71 -0.13 -2.25
N ASN A 101 15.69 0.35 -1.49
CA ASN A 101 16.90 0.94 -2.04
C ASN A 101 17.77 -0.08 -2.80
N ASP A 102 17.81 -1.33 -2.35
CA ASP A 102 18.49 -2.42 -3.05
C ASP A 102 17.86 -2.68 -4.42
N PHE A 103 16.52 -2.73 -4.47
CA PHE A 103 15.78 -2.88 -5.72
C PHE A 103 16.01 -1.68 -6.64
N TYR A 104 15.93 -0.46 -6.10
CA TYR A 104 16.18 0.75 -6.88
C TYR A 104 17.56 0.72 -7.53
N SER A 105 18.61 0.44 -6.74
CA SER A 105 20.00 0.44 -7.21
C SER A 105 20.22 -0.61 -8.30
N SER A 106 19.62 -1.79 -8.13
CA SER A 106 19.83 -2.94 -9.02
C SER A 106 18.97 -2.92 -10.28
N HIS A 107 17.75 -2.37 -10.22
CA HIS A 107 16.73 -2.57 -11.26
C HIS A 107 16.05 -1.30 -11.80
N ILE A 108 16.25 -0.15 -11.14
CA ILE A 108 15.68 1.15 -11.57
C ILE A 108 16.77 2.11 -12.01
N GLN A 109 17.85 2.26 -11.24
CA GLN A 109 18.84 3.33 -11.39
C GLN A 109 19.40 3.47 -12.81
N ASN A 110 19.72 2.35 -13.45
CA ASN A 110 20.31 2.31 -14.80
C ASN A 110 19.31 1.85 -15.88
N ASN A 111 18.02 1.72 -15.55
CA ASN A 111 17.02 1.22 -16.48
C ASN A 111 16.44 2.38 -17.31
N THR A 112 16.73 2.37 -18.62
CA THR A 112 16.37 3.47 -19.53
C THR A 112 14.86 3.70 -19.64
N LYS A 113 14.03 2.68 -19.41
CA LYS A 113 12.56 2.82 -19.47
C LYS A 113 12.01 3.84 -18.47
N TYR A 114 12.69 4.05 -17.34
CA TYR A 114 12.34 5.06 -16.34
C TYR A 114 12.78 6.49 -16.73
N THR A 115 13.65 6.62 -17.74
CA THR A 115 14.12 7.90 -18.29
C THR A 115 13.53 8.25 -19.65
N GLU A 116 13.11 7.25 -20.44
CA GLU A 116 12.56 7.42 -21.79
C GLU A 116 11.17 8.09 -21.78
N HIS A 117 10.36 7.79 -20.76
CA HIS A 117 9.02 8.35 -20.64
C HIS A 117 9.09 9.78 -20.11
N LYS A 118 8.70 10.73 -20.96
CA LYS A 118 8.64 12.14 -20.59
C LYS A 118 7.38 12.43 -19.79
N ILE A 119 7.54 13.18 -18.71
CA ILE A 119 6.44 13.74 -17.94
C ILE A 119 6.26 15.20 -18.35
N ASP A 120 5.02 15.61 -18.50
CA ASP A 120 4.64 17.00 -18.73
C ASP A 120 4.57 17.75 -17.39
N ASP A 121 5.71 17.85 -16.70
CA ASP A 121 5.88 18.56 -15.43
C ASP A 121 7.10 19.49 -15.50
N GLN A 122 7.01 20.65 -14.84
CA GLN A 122 8.06 21.68 -14.89
C GLN A 122 9.32 21.28 -14.13
N LYS A 123 9.19 20.47 -13.06
CA LYS A 123 10.29 20.07 -12.18
C LYS A 123 10.85 18.70 -12.55
N TYR A 124 9.99 17.76 -12.92
CA TYR A 124 10.38 16.38 -13.22
C TYR A 124 10.13 16.04 -14.68
N ASN A 125 11.18 15.74 -15.42
CA ASN A 125 11.06 15.44 -16.85
C ASN A 125 10.86 13.94 -17.15
N ASN A 126 11.06 13.05 -16.16
CA ASN A 126 10.91 11.60 -16.28
C ASN A 126 10.65 10.95 -14.92
N TYR A 127 10.27 9.66 -14.91
CA TYR A 127 9.95 8.92 -13.69
C TYR A 127 11.15 8.80 -12.76
N LYS A 128 12.34 8.59 -13.31
CA LYS A 128 13.57 8.47 -12.52
C LYS A 128 13.81 9.71 -11.64
N ASN A 129 13.59 10.91 -12.17
CA ASN A 129 13.76 12.15 -11.40
C ASN A 129 12.80 12.24 -10.21
N ILE A 130 11.57 11.73 -10.33
CA ILE A 130 10.63 11.64 -9.20
C ILE A 130 11.15 10.64 -8.16
N ILE A 131 11.61 9.47 -8.61
CA ILE A 131 12.10 8.39 -7.75
C ILE A 131 13.35 8.83 -6.99
N ASP A 132 14.28 9.53 -7.65
CA ASP A 132 15.51 10.05 -7.05
C ASP A 132 15.24 10.99 -5.88
N GLU A 133 14.12 11.72 -5.93
CA GLU A 133 13.69 12.70 -4.93
C GLU A 133 12.99 12.07 -3.72
N ILE A 134 12.71 10.77 -3.76
CA ILE A 134 12.09 10.02 -2.66
C ILE A 134 13.02 8.92 -2.11
N LYS A 135 14.33 9.00 -2.39
CA LYS A 135 15.33 8.06 -1.85
C LYS A 135 15.31 7.98 -0.32
N GLU A 136 15.03 9.10 0.35
CA GLU A 136 14.94 9.16 1.81
C GLU A 136 13.78 8.34 2.41
N TYR A 137 12.87 7.82 1.58
CA TYR A 137 11.76 6.95 1.97
C TYR A 137 12.05 5.45 1.73
N MET A 138 13.17 5.12 1.06
CA MET A 138 13.45 3.76 0.57
C MET A 138 14.36 2.93 1.49
N ASP A 139 14.94 3.54 2.52
CA ASP A 139 15.78 2.85 3.50
C ASP A 139 14.93 2.17 4.57
N ILE A 140 14.11 1.22 4.11
CA ILE A 140 13.19 0.47 4.94
C ILE A 140 13.15 -0.97 4.46
N ASN A 141 13.25 -1.89 5.42
CA ASN A 141 13.24 -3.31 5.12
C ASN A 141 11.89 -3.73 4.55
N ILE A 142 11.91 -4.50 3.46
CA ILE A 142 10.70 -4.99 2.80
C ILE A 142 9.82 -5.82 3.75
N SER A 143 10.36 -6.38 4.83
CA SER A 143 9.60 -7.08 5.87
C SER A 143 8.52 -6.23 6.54
N HIS A 144 8.72 -4.90 6.64
CA HIS A 144 7.73 -4.00 7.25
C HIS A 144 6.66 -3.53 6.25
N MET A 145 6.88 -3.73 4.94
CA MET A 145 6.05 -3.17 3.88
C MET A 145 4.62 -3.68 3.88
N ALA A 146 4.40 -4.91 4.35
CA ALA A 146 3.05 -5.49 4.45
C ALA A 146 2.11 -4.60 5.28
N LYS A 147 2.59 -4.04 6.40
CA LYS A 147 1.77 -3.19 7.26
C LYS A 147 1.44 -1.83 6.61
N PHE A 148 2.42 -1.21 5.93
CA PHE A 148 2.16 0.03 5.17
C PHE A 148 1.22 -0.20 4.00
N TYR A 149 1.34 -1.36 3.35
CA TYR A 149 0.47 -1.74 2.25
C TYR A 149 -0.96 -1.98 2.71
N GLU A 150 -1.16 -2.54 3.90
CA GLU A 150 -2.47 -2.66 4.53
C GLU A 150 -3.15 -1.30 4.73
N LEU A 151 -2.43 -0.30 5.27
CA LEU A 151 -2.93 1.07 5.35
C LEU A 151 -3.31 1.64 3.97
N LEU A 152 -2.50 1.42 2.93
CA LEU A 152 -2.81 1.83 1.57
C LEU A 152 -4.10 1.14 1.05
N LYS A 153 -4.29 -0.15 1.32
CA LYS A 153 -5.50 -0.91 0.96
C LYS A 153 -6.73 -0.39 1.69
N LEU A 154 -6.62 -0.08 2.97
CA LEU A 154 -7.70 0.50 3.78
C LEU A 154 -8.09 1.88 3.25
N LEU A 155 -7.12 2.73 2.93
CA LEU A 155 -7.36 4.04 2.31
C LEU A 155 -8.12 3.93 0.99
N CYS A 156 -7.76 2.98 0.12
CA CYS A 156 -8.46 2.76 -1.14
C CYS A 156 -9.82 2.08 -0.99
N SER A 157 -9.99 1.23 0.02
CA SER A 157 -11.28 0.64 0.39
C SER A 157 -12.24 1.72 0.89
N MET A 158 -11.74 2.64 1.72
CA MET A 158 -12.47 3.84 2.16
C MET A 158 -12.90 4.70 0.97
N ASN A 159 -12.00 4.94 0.00
CA ASN A 159 -12.34 5.65 -1.25
C ASN A 159 -13.44 4.96 -2.05
N THR A 160 -13.38 3.64 -2.18
CA THR A 160 -14.38 2.85 -2.92
C THR A 160 -15.76 2.94 -2.26
N ALA A 161 -15.81 2.78 -0.93
CA ALA A 161 -17.05 2.92 -0.18
C ALA A 161 -17.64 4.34 -0.29
N TYR A 162 -16.78 5.36 -0.24
CA TYR A 162 -17.18 6.75 -0.43
C TYR A 162 -17.82 7.00 -1.79
N THR A 163 -17.18 6.55 -2.88
CA THR A 163 -17.72 6.70 -4.24
C THR A 163 -19.02 5.94 -4.45
N ASN A 164 -19.19 4.82 -3.74
CA ASN A 164 -20.42 4.04 -3.73
C ASN A 164 -21.50 4.61 -2.79
N LYS A 165 -21.27 5.77 -2.19
CA LYS A 165 -22.19 6.47 -1.27
C LYS A 165 -22.53 5.65 -0.02
N ASN A 166 -21.63 4.77 0.41
CA ASN A 166 -21.79 3.95 1.60
C ASN A 166 -21.00 4.54 2.79
N SER A 167 -21.64 5.45 3.53
CA SER A 167 -20.99 6.16 4.66
C SER A 167 -20.62 5.24 5.81
N ASN A 168 -21.47 4.27 6.14
CA ASN A 168 -21.19 3.32 7.21
C ASN A 168 -19.93 2.51 6.91
N GLN A 169 -19.84 1.96 5.69
CA GLN A 169 -18.66 1.21 5.29
C GLN A 169 -17.41 2.09 5.20
N ALA A 170 -17.53 3.32 4.66
CA ALA A 170 -16.40 4.24 4.61
C ALA A 170 -15.87 4.58 6.01
N SER A 171 -16.77 4.85 6.96
CA SER A 171 -16.40 5.14 8.36
C SER A 171 -15.81 3.91 9.06
N GLU A 172 -16.29 2.69 8.75
CA GLU A 172 -15.70 1.45 9.25
C GLU A 172 -14.25 1.27 8.76
N GLN A 173 -13.99 1.52 7.47
CA GLN A 173 -12.62 1.49 6.92
C GLN A 173 -11.75 2.60 7.54
N ALA A 174 -12.32 3.79 7.78
CA ALA A 174 -11.62 4.89 8.42
C ALA A 174 -11.17 4.56 9.84
N LYS A 175 -12.00 3.82 10.59
CA LYS A 175 -11.67 3.32 11.92
C LYS A 175 -10.55 2.29 11.87
N LYS A 176 -10.66 1.27 11.00
CA LYS A 176 -9.60 0.25 10.82
C LYS A 176 -8.27 0.89 10.43
N PHE A 177 -8.30 1.89 9.53
CA PHE A 177 -7.09 2.64 9.19
C PHE A 177 -6.47 3.31 10.42
N ALA A 178 -7.28 3.98 11.25
CA ALA A 178 -6.77 4.67 12.44
C ALA A 178 -6.21 3.70 13.49
N ASP A 179 -6.84 2.54 13.65
CA ASP A 179 -6.38 1.48 14.55
C ASP A 179 -5.00 0.95 14.07
N GLU A 180 -4.89 0.50 12.82
CA GLU A 180 -3.63 0.01 12.23
C GLU A 180 -2.53 1.09 12.20
N TYR A 181 -2.91 2.34 11.90
CA TYR A 181 -1.98 3.47 11.93
C TYR A 181 -1.43 3.68 13.33
N THR A 182 -2.26 3.54 14.36
CA THR A 182 -1.84 3.72 15.76
C THR A 182 -0.83 2.65 16.18
N GLU A 183 -0.98 1.41 15.70
CA GLU A 183 0.00 0.36 15.95
C GLU A 183 1.36 0.70 15.33
N LEU A 184 1.37 1.06 14.04
CA LEU A 184 2.57 1.49 13.32
C LEU A 184 3.21 2.75 13.94
N PHE A 185 2.38 3.68 14.40
CA PHE A 185 2.85 4.92 14.99
C PHE A 185 3.57 4.69 16.32
N ASN A 186 3.15 3.71 17.11
CA ASN A 186 3.77 3.34 18.38
C ASN A 186 4.87 2.28 18.24
N ASP A 187 5.15 1.80 17.03
CA ASP A 187 6.22 0.83 16.75
C ASP A 187 7.59 1.41 17.15
N ASN A 188 8.50 0.53 17.60
CA ASN A 188 9.86 0.90 17.98
C ASN A 188 10.68 1.34 16.76
N ASP A 189 10.37 0.78 15.58
CA ASP A 189 11.02 1.12 14.31
C ASP A 189 10.60 2.52 13.81
N ASN A 190 9.49 3.06 14.33
CA ASN A 190 9.03 4.40 14.00
C ASN A 190 9.83 5.49 14.73
N ILE A 191 11.12 5.63 14.39
CA ILE A 191 12.01 6.66 14.93
C ILE A 191 11.78 7.96 14.15
N ASP A 192 11.78 9.11 14.84
CA ASP A 192 11.63 10.41 14.18
C ASP A 192 12.68 10.63 13.09
N GLY A 193 12.25 11.15 11.94
CA GLY A 193 13.09 11.33 10.75
C GLY A 193 13.53 10.07 9.98
N SER A 194 13.19 8.86 10.44
CA SER A 194 13.48 7.61 9.73
C SER A 194 12.68 7.47 8.42
N SER A 195 13.10 6.60 7.50
CA SER A 195 12.28 6.27 6.32
C SER A 195 10.92 5.71 6.71
N TYR A 196 10.86 4.94 7.80
CA TYR A 196 9.61 4.41 8.35
C TYR A 196 8.63 5.52 8.71
N SER A 197 9.05 6.49 9.52
CA SER A 197 8.19 7.60 9.94
C SER A 197 7.76 8.47 8.76
N LYS A 198 8.67 8.71 7.81
CA LYS A 198 8.38 9.45 6.59
C LYS A 198 7.34 8.76 5.70
N VAL A 199 7.41 7.44 5.54
CA VAL A 199 6.40 6.68 4.78
C VAL A 199 5.05 6.72 5.50
N LEU A 200 5.04 6.58 6.82
CA LEU A 200 3.83 6.69 7.63
C LEU A 200 3.17 8.07 7.50
N ASP A 201 3.98 9.14 7.50
CA ASP A 201 3.54 10.52 7.30
C ASP A 201 2.88 10.75 5.94
N VAL A 202 3.33 10.06 4.88
CA VAL A 202 2.67 10.15 3.57
C VAL A 202 1.26 9.59 3.66
N LEU A 203 1.08 8.42 4.27
CA LEU A 203 -0.24 7.81 4.44
C LEU A 203 -1.15 8.66 5.34
N SER A 204 -0.63 9.25 6.42
CA SER A 204 -1.38 10.16 7.28
C SER A 204 -1.86 11.40 6.51
N LYS A 205 -1.03 11.96 5.63
CA LYS A 205 -1.41 13.07 4.75
C LYS A 205 -2.55 12.70 3.81
N TYR A 206 -2.53 11.51 3.20
CA TYR A 206 -3.66 11.07 2.37
C TYR A 206 -4.95 10.90 3.19
N TYR A 207 -4.86 10.35 4.40
CA TYR A 207 -6.00 10.14 5.28
C TYR A 207 -6.62 11.46 5.74
N ASN A 208 -5.80 12.36 6.30
CA ASN A 208 -6.25 13.65 6.81
C ASN A 208 -6.81 14.55 5.70
N ASN A 209 -6.26 14.42 4.49
CA ASN A 209 -6.72 15.16 3.30
C ASN A 209 -7.66 14.33 2.42
N PHE A 210 -8.32 13.29 2.95
CA PHE A 210 -9.06 12.33 2.13
C PHE A 210 -10.19 12.95 1.31
N GLU A 211 -10.86 13.98 1.83
CA GLU A 211 -11.91 14.71 1.12
C GLU A 211 -11.34 15.77 0.15
N ASN A 212 -10.05 16.11 0.24
CA ASN A 212 -9.47 17.18 -0.56
C ASN A 212 -9.38 16.80 -2.04
N GLY A 213 -9.61 17.78 -2.91
CA GLY A 213 -9.56 17.59 -4.37
C GLY A 213 -10.76 16.83 -4.94
N ARG A 214 -11.80 16.55 -4.15
CA ARG A 214 -13.07 15.99 -4.65
C ARG A 214 -13.99 17.12 -5.11
N THR A 215 -14.29 17.16 -6.40
CA THR A 215 -15.26 18.14 -6.97
C THR A 215 -16.69 17.88 -6.49
N ILE A 216 -17.02 16.62 -6.17
CA ILE A 216 -18.34 16.20 -5.73
C ILE A 216 -18.20 15.53 -4.35
N LYS A 217 -18.89 16.07 -3.36
CA LYS A 217 -19.08 15.41 -2.07
C LYS A 217 -20.32 14.52 -2.15
N TYR A 218 -20.12 13.20 -2.05
CA TYR A 218 -21.22 12.24 -2.16
C TYR A 218 -21.93 12.02 -0.84
N ILE A 219 -21.15 11.97 0.25
CA ILE A 219 -21.55 11.67 1.61
C ILE A 219 -20.60 12.38 2.59
N THR A 220 -20.99 12.44 3.85
CA THR A 220 -20.10 12.80 4.97
C THR A 220 -19.50 11.53 5.57
N ILE A 221 -18.21 11.54 5.91
CA ILE A 221 -17.53 10.47 6.67
C ILE A 221 -17.06 11.03 8.00
N ASN A 222 -17.18 10.25 9.07
CA ASN A 222 -16.48 10.53 10.32
C ASN A 222 -15.10 9.88 10.25
N LEU A 223 -14.06 10.70 10.09
CA LEU A 223 -12.67 10.26 10.19
C LEU A 223 -12.26 10.19 11.66
N THR A 224 -11.71 9.06 12.07
CA THR A 224 -11.12 8.90 13.39
C THR A 224 -9.81 9.70 13.43
N SER A 225 -9.59 10.48 14.49
CA SER A 225 -8.35 11.24 14.63
C SER A 225 -7.16 10.30 14.80
N LEU A 226 -6.09 10.57 14.05
CA LEU A 226 -4.82 9.84 14.16
C LEU A 226 -4.00 10.37 15.35
N PRO A 227 -3.24 9.51 16.05
CA PRO A 227 -2.35 9.94 17.12
C PRO A 227 -1.24 10.87 16.59
N THR A 228 -0.86 11.85 17.42
CA THR A 228 0.23 12.80 17.16
C THR A 228 1.39 12.66 18.14
N GLN A 229 1.20 11.90 19.22
CA GLN A 229 2.21 11.62 20.24
C GLN A 229 2.20 10.13 20.57
N LYS A 230 3.38 9.53 20.72
CA LYS A 230 3.48 8.12 21.06
C LYS A 230 2.86 7.90 22.44
N THR A 231 2.10 6.82 22.56
CA THR A 231 1.58 6.43 23.87
C THR A 231 2.76 5.96 24.72
N PRO A 232 2.90 6.39 25.99
CA PRO A 232 3.91 5.83 26.87
C PRO A 232 3.73 4.31 26.89
N GLN A 233 4.76 3.55 26.53
CA GLN A 233 4.72 2.12 26.79
C GLN A 233 4.49 1.97 28.30
N LYS A 234 3.39 1.31 28.68
CA LYS A 234 3.23 0.84 30.05
C LYS A 234 4.38 -0.11 30.29
N GLY A 235 5.47 0.40 30.89
CA GLY A 235 6.45 -0.44 31.53
C GLY A 235 5.68 -1.40 32.44
N ASN A 236 6.10 -2.67 32.44
CA ASN A 236 5.64 -3.62 33.44
C ASN A 236 5.62 -2.91 34.81
N PRO A 237 4.57 -3.10 35.63
CA PRO A 237 4.56 -2.53 36.96
C PRO A 237 5.67 -3.23 37.76
N GLU A 238 6.85 -2.63 37.83
CA GLU A 238 7.74 -2.86 38.96
C GLU A 238 6.99 -2.44 40.22
N GLY A 239 7.16 -3.27 41.24
CA GLY A 239 6.32 -3.36 42.43
C GLY A 239 6.23 -2.06 43.25
N PRO A 240 5.42 -2.08 44.32
CA PRO A 240 4.96 -0.88 44.99
C PRO A 240 6.14 -0.07 45.53
N GLU A 241 6.27 1.15 45.03
CA GLU A 241 7.17 2.18 45.51
C GLU A 241 6.84 2.51 46.98
N VAL A 242 7.75 2.14 47.88
CA VAL A 242 7.66 2.51 49.30
C VAL A 242 7.95 4.00 49.43
N THR A 243 6.90 4.74 49.74
CA THR A 243 6.93 6.14 50.17
C THR A 243 7.93 6.36 51.32
N LYS A 244 8.93 7.22 51.12
CA LYS A 244 9.56 7.99 52.22
C LYS A 244 9.75 9.44 51.80
N ILE A 245 9.21 10.33 52.63
CA ILE A 245 9.20 11.78 52.50
C ILE A 245 10.39 12.37 53.30
N THR A 246 10.86 13.55 52.84
CA THR A 246 11.67 14.60 53.54
C THR A 246 13.16 14.29 53.72
N GLU A 247 14.15 15.16 53.43
CA GLU A 247 14.26 16.64 53.37
C GLU A 247 15.62 17.01 52.66
N PRO A 248 15.89 18.26 52.20
CA PRO A 248 17.05 18.57 51.36
C PRO A 248 18.25 19.12 52.14
N SER A 249 19.48 18.85 51.69
CA SER A 249 20.69 19.51 52.18
C SER A 249 21.84 19.47 51.15
N SER A 250 22.62 20.54 51.23
CA SER A 250 23.59 21.17 50.33
C SER A 250 24.95 20.50 50.11
N GLU A 251 25.56 20.93 48.99
CA GLU A 251 26.99 21.22 48.72
C GLU A 251 28.06 20.10 48.63
N THR A 252 28.69 20.10 47.45
CA THR A 252 30.15 20.04 47.15
C THR A 252 30.98 18.87 47.67
N ASP A 253 31.51 18.03 46.76
CA ASP A 253 32.96 17.90 46.57
C ASP A 253 33.38 17.01 45.38
N LYS A 254 34.61 17.27 44.96
CA LYS A 254 35.32 16.91 43.74
C LYS A 254 36.03 15.54 43.86
N LEU A 255 36.31 14.89 42.71
CA LEU A 255 37.58 14.28 42.30
C LEU A 255 37.50 12.84 41.71
N ASP A 256 37.89 12.79 40.42
CA ASP A 256 38.66 11.82 39.62
C ASP A 256 38.35 10.32 39.46
N THR A 257 38.52 9.92 38.19
CA THR A 257 38.97 8.62 37.63
C THR A 257 38.01 7.44 37.79
N GLU A 258 37.80 6.54 36.83
CA GLU A 258 38.65 6.04 35.75
C GLU A 258 37.77 5.31 34.73
N THR A 259 38.17 5.36 33.46
CA THR A 259 37.60 4.57 32.37
C THR A 259 38.02 3.11 32.50
N ILE A 260 37.06 2.18 32.65
CA ILE A 260 37.28 0.75 32.35
C ILE A 260 36.17 0.25 31.43
N ILE A 261 36.59 -0.09 30.23
CA ILE A 261 35.86 -0.87 29.23
C ILE A 261 36.00 -2.35 29.60
N GLN A 262 34.88 -3.05 29.71
CA GLN A 262 34.70 -4.50 29.51
C GLN A 262 33.17 -4.75 29.61
N GLY A 263 32.45 -5.21 28.59
CA GLY A 263 32.77 -6.35 27.75
C GLY A 263 32.16 -7.59 28.40
N TYR A 264 30.86 -7.83 28.20
CA TYR A 264 30.30 -9.17 28.31
C TYR A 264 29.32 -9.43 27.17
N ASP A 265 29.67 -10.43 26.38
CA ASP A 265 28.79 -11.14 25.47
C ASP A 265 27.55 -11.62 26.21
N THR A 266 26.38 -11.44 25.60
CA THR A 266 25.21 -12.26 25.88
C THR A 266 24.63 -12.69 24.55
N THR A 267 25.08 -13.87 24.12
CA THR A 267 24.32 -14.89 23.40
C THR A 267 22.98 -14.43 22.81
N LEU A 268 23.01 -14.18 21.50
CA LEU A 268 21.86 -14.16 20.62
C LEU A 268 21.04 -15.44 20.84
N SER A 269 19.88 -15.30 21.47
CA SER A 269 18.83 -16.32 21.42
C SER A 269 18.18 -16.24 20.04
N ASP A 270 18.51 -17.20 19.19
CA ASP A 270 17.73 -17.54 18.01
C ASP A 270 16.29 -17.86 18.44
N SER A 271 15.36 -16.95 18.17
CA SER A 271 13.93 -17.24 18.26
C SER A 271 13.39 -17.54 16.87
N SER A 272 13.29 -18.84 16.61
CA SER A 272 12.61 -19.44 15.48
C SER A 272 11.12 -19.10 15.46
N LEU A 273 10.65 -18.43 14.42
CA LEU A 273 9.24 -18.49 14.00
C LEU A 273 9.17 -18.85 12.51
N VAL A 274 9.55 -20.09 12.24
CA VAL A 274 9.24 -20.82 11.01
C VAL A 274 7.78 -21.27 11.08
N ASN A 275 7.02 -20.96 10.03
CA ASN A 275 5.76 -21.59 9.61
C ASN A 275 4.67 -21.80 10.66
N LYS A 276 3.67 -20.91 10.64
CA LYS A 276 2.30 -21.33 10.95
C LYS A 276 1.50 -21.41 9.65
N LEU A 277 1.45 -22.64 9.14
CA LEU A 277 0.58 -23.07 8.06
C LEU A 277 -0.88 -22.67 8.32
N VAL A 278 -1.45 -22.14 7.24
CA VAL A 278 -2.84 -22.12 6.85
C VAL A 278 -3.64 -23.32 7.37
N ILE A 279 -4.69 -23.05 8.15
CA ILE A 279 -5.84 -23.95 8.29
C ILE A 279 -6.99 -23.32 7.49
N VAL A 280 -7.10 -23.74 6.23
CA VAL A 280 -8.28 -23.56 5.38
C VAL A 280 -9.23 -24.72 5.68
N LEU A 281 -10.49 -24.42 5.98
CA LEU A 281 -11.65 -25.31 5.79
C LEU A 281 -12.92 -24.44 5.68
N PRO A 282 -14.03 -24.90 5.06
CA PRO A 282 -14.46 -24.44 3.75
C PRO A 282 -15.83 -23.75 3.76
N ILE A 283 -15.95 -22.58 3.13
CA ILE A 283 -17.26 -21.94 2.86
C ILE A 283 -17.85 -22.52 1.57
N LEU A 284 -18.25 -23.79 1.62
CA LEU A 284 -18.99 -24.49 0.55
C LEU A 284 -20.46 -24.71 0.94
N ALA A 285 -21.20 -23.63 1.21
CA ALA A 285 -22.63 -23.73 1.51
C ALA A 285 -23.53 -22.63 0.92
N ALA A 286 -23.04 -21.73 0.06
CA ALA A 286 -23.87 -20.65 -0.50
C ALA A 286 -24.00 -20.63 -2.04
N ILE A 287 -23.36 -21.55 -2.77
CA ILE A 287 -23.30 -21.48 -4.24
C ILE A 287 -24.49 -22.13 -5.02
N PRO A 288 -25.39 -22.98 -4.47
CA PRO A 288 -26.49 -23.48 -5.31
C PRO A 288 -27.74 -22.59 -5.36
N ILE A 289 -27.85 -21.50 -4.57
CA ILE A 289 -29.09 -20.70 -4.54
C ILE A 289 -29.14 -19.62 -5.64
N CYS A 290 -27.99 -19.07 -6.05
CA CYS A 290 -27.95 -17.98 -7.04
C CYS A 290 -28.14 -18.45 -8.50
N LEU A 291 -27.79 -19.70 -8.83
CA LEU A 291 -27.96 -20.24 -10.19
C LEU A 291 -29.41 -20.62 -10.52
N GLY A 292 -30.21 -20.98 -9.51
CA GLY A 292 -31.63 -21.30 -9.69
C GLY A 292 -32.49 -20.09 -10.07
N ILE A 293 -32.09 -18.89 -9.64
CA ILE A 293 -32.84 -17.66 -9.93
C ILE A 293 -32.53 -17.17 -11.36
N ALA A 294 -31.26 -17.17 -11.79
CA ALA A 294 -30.89 -16.72 -13.14
C ALA A 294 -31.50 -17.59 -14.26
N TYR A 295 -31.61 -18.91 -14.06
CA TYR A 295 -32.19 -19.80 -15.06
C TYR A 295 -33.69 -19.54 -15.28
N LYS A 296 -34.44 -19.19 -14.23
CA LYS A 296 -35.88 -18.93 -14.32
C LYS A 296 -36.22 -17.63 -15.07
N TYR A 297 -35.36 -16.62 -15.00
CA TYR A 297 -35.54 -15.34 -15.72
C TYR A 297 -34.99 -15.37 -17.15
N SER A 298 -34.02 -16.24 -17.47
CA SER A 298 -33.47 -16.35 -18.84
C SER A 298 -34.41 -17.08 -19.81
N LEU A 299 -35.18 -18.06 -19.35
CA LEU A 299 -36.03 -18.88 -20.24
C LEU A 299 -37.34 -18.18 -20.67
N PHE A 300 -37.75 -17.11 -19.97
CA PHE A 300 -39.01 -16.42 -20.22
C PHE A 300 -38.89 -15.16 -21.10
N GLY A 301 -37.67 -14.66 -21.36
CA GLY A 301 -37.43 -13.43 -22.12
C GLY A 301 -37.45 -13.56 -23.65
N PHE A 302 -37.40 -14.77 -24.20
CA PHE A 302 -37.19 -14.99 -25.64
C PHE A 302 -38.40 -15.49 -26.44
N ARG A 303 -39.60 -15.58 -25.85
CA ARG A 303 -40.82 -15.89 -26.61
C ARG A 303 -41.64 -14.63 -26.90
N LYS A 304 -41.75 -14.33 -28.20
CA LYS A 304 -42.66 -13.37 -28.90
C LYS A 304 -42.13 -11.96 -29.16
N ARG A 305 -41.21 -11.83 -30.12
CA ARG A 305 -41.21 -10.63 -30.98
C ARG A 305 -40.90 -10.83 -32.47
N SER A 306 -40.20 -11.89 -32.89
CA SER A 306 -39.76 -11.99 -34.31
C SER A 306 -40.83 -12.42 -35.32
N LYS A 307 -41.92 -13.11 -34.94
CA LYS A 307 -42.94 -13.57 -35.92
C LYS A 307 -44.03 -12.55 -36.29
N LYS A 308 -44.25 -11.47 -35.52
CA LYS A 308 -45.29 -10.48 -35.84
C LYS A 308 -44.87 -9.41 -36.84
N GLN A 309 -43.56 -9.23 -37.08
CA GLN A 309 -43.06 -8.21 -38.01
C GLN A 309 -43.06 -8.72 -39.46
N HIS A 310 -42.74 -10.00 -39.69
CA HIS A 310 -42.77 -10.61 -41.03
C HIS A 310 -44.17 -10.77 -41.66
N LEU A 311 -45.25 -10.74 -40.87
CA LEU A 311 -46.63 -10.80 -41.39
C LEU A 311 -47.17 -9.43 -41.82
N ARG A 312 -46.59 -8.32 -41.32
CA ARG A 312 -46.99 -6.95 -41.74
C ARG A 312 -46.32 -6.49 -43.02
N GLU A 313 -45.18 -7.07 -43.41
CA GLU A 313 -44.50 -6.73 -44.67
C GLU A 313 -45.08 -7.45 -45.89
N LYS A 314 -45.83 -8.55 -45.72
CA LYS A 314 -46.47 -9.29 -46.83
C LYS A 314 -47.89 -8.83 -47.20
N LEU A 315 -48.42 -7.79 -46.53
CA LEU A 315 -49.73 -7.20 -46.84
C LEU A 315 -49.63 -5.83 -47.56
N LYS A 316 -48.43 -5.45 -48.02
CA LYS A 316 -48.19 -4.20 -48.78
C LYS A 316 -47.55 -4.44 -50.16
N LYS A 317 -47.85 -5.58 -50.79
CA LYS A 317 -47.64 -5.80 -52.22
C LYS A 317 -48.88 -6.43 -52.81
#